data_AF-A0A6P0U6R3-F1
#
_entry.id   AF-A0A6P0U6R3-F1
#
_cell.length_a   1.000
_cell.length_b   1.000
_cell.length_c   1.000
_cell.angle_alpha   90.00
_cell.angle_beta   90.00
_cell.angle_gamma   90.00
#
_symmetry.space_group_name_H-M   'P 1'
#
loop_
_entity.id
_entity.type
_entity.pdbx_description
1 polymer ?
#
loop_
_entity_poly.entity_id
_entity_poly.type
_entity_poly.pdbx_seq_one_letter_code
_entity_poly.pdbx_strand_id
1 'polypeptide(L)'
;PRVWEFYSYPAQVFLPNGKNPTDQDGKLKYQFSPPQCLPKGNNEQLKYLAKLPNLKLSEGVSKDQSILDPKYPLIDRQGNYIINEKRMNPIEVNEILKNSWYNAENLKKFNSSDNLFKLVCSKKIDGYNSSDYCNDYDNEGAIEIKAAWMVAQDMDEKEREKYYITKRAIDVDTEDGNKVPKIVDVALVGFHILHKTSSSGWVIATFEHIKNAPDNNDIDQQNNTDENYNLYNTNCAGKRCPGNNRVTAQKPYLWGLKETDKSLDNVTNTIYAMTNNKGENEPQIPSQITRENPINMYEEKSNEKLRKLLKSMNAWPQFYQLIGVQWLGSPGSLFTASSDVSQSLNGEQHLANVALEPFDQKFSSCFKCHYGAKLPNSNAPADLSFLIGHAED
;
A
#
# COMPACT_ATOMS: atom_id res chain seq x y z
N PRO A 1 9.04 14.03 7.18
CA PRO A 1 8.88 12.82 6.31
C PRO A 1 9.80 11.71 6.82
N ARG A 2 9.38 10.44 6.71
CA ARG A 2 10.27 9.30 6.93
C ARG A 2 11.10 9.02 5.66
N VAL A 3 12.20 8.28 5.82
CA VAL A 3 13.12 7.94 4.71
C VAL A 3 12.37 7.29 3.54
N TRP A 4 11.49 6.34 3.83
CA TRP A 4 10.73 5.61 2.81
C TRP A 4 9.76 6.51 2.03
N GLU A 5 9.33 7.66 2.56
CA GLU A 5 8.48 8.59 1.79
C GLU A 5 9.23 9.22 0.61
N PHE A 6 10.57 9.11 0.56
CA PHE A 6 11.37 9.54 -0.58
C PHE A 6 11.63 8.42 -1.60
N TYR A 7 11.21 7.19 -1.33
CA TYR A 7 11.30 6.08 -2.28
C TYR A 7 10.45 6.37 -3.53
N SER A 8 10.78 5.75 -4.65
CA SER A 8 10.12 6.05 -5.93
C SER A 8 8.78 5.34 -6.04
N TYR A 9 7.79 6.00 -6.64
CA TYR A 9 6.59 5.31 -7.12
C TYR A 9 6.91 4.47 -8.36
N PRO A 10 6.24 3.33 -8.57
CA PRO A 10 6.30 2.56 -9.81
C PRO A 10 6.13 3.42 -11.08
N ALA A 11 5.16 4.33 -11.09
CA ALA A 11 4.87 5.20 -12.24
C ALA A 11 5.96 6.23 -12.59
N GLN A 12 6.99 6.38 -11.74
CA GLN A 12 8.18 7.18 -12.07
C GLN A 12 9.23 6.36 -12.82
N VAL A 13 9.18 5.03 -12.69
CA VAL A 13 10.15 4.09 -13.24
C VAL A 13 9.59 3.40 -14.49
N PHE A 14 8.34 2.94 -14.42
CA PHE A 14 7.65 2.26 -15.50
C PHE A 14 6.78 3.26 -16.26
N LEU A 15 7.33 3.80 -17.35
CA LEU A 15 6.62 4.74 -18.22
C LEU A 15 5.94 3.98 -19.38
N PRO A 16 4.83 4.53 -19.93
CA PRO A 16 4.10 3.86 -21.00
C PRO A 16 4.96 3.51 -22.22
N ASN A 17 4.75 2.32 -22.78
CA ASN A 17 5.50 1.74 -23.92
C ASN A 17 7.01 1.60 -23.63
N GLY A 18 7.37 1.16 -22.42
CA GLY A 18 8.75 0.87 -22.04
C GLY A 18 9.73 2.04 -22.16
N LYS A 19 9.22 3.28 -22.12
CA LYS A 19 10.03 4.49 -22.35
C LYS A 19 11.08 4.67 -21.26
N ASN A 20 12.28 5.10 -21.66
CA ASN A 20 13.35 5.40 -20.71
C ASN A 20 12.91 6.49 -19.70
N PRO A 21 12.84 6.17 -18.40
CA PRO A 21 12.45 7.11 -17.36
C PRO A 21 13.55 8.10 -16.96
N THR A 22 14.77 7.99 -17.52
CA THR A 22 15.93 8.80 -17.11
C THR A 22 16.23 9.98 -18.02
N ASP A 23 16.75 11.06 -17.44
CA ASP A 23 17.33 12.19 -18.15
C ASP A 23 18.68 11.83 -18.80
N GLN A 24 19.37 12.85 -19.33
CA GLN A 24 20.66 12.71 -20.02
C GLN A 24 21.79 12.25 -19.10
N ASP A 25 21.65 12.47 -17.78
CA ASP A 25 22.62 12.06 -16.76
C ASP A 25 22.29 10.67 -16.17
N GLY A 26 21.27 9.98 -16.69
CA GLY A 26 20.85 8.68 -16.20
C GLY A 26 20.04 8.72 -14.90
N LYS A 27 19.57 9.89 -14.46
CA LYS A 27 18.72 10.03 -13.26
C LYS A 27 17.25 10.03 -13.66
N LEU A 28 16.35 9.59 -12.78
CA LEU A 28 14.91 9.66 -13.04
C LEU A 28 14.47 11.09 -13.39
N LYS A 29 13.80 11.26 -14.54
CA LYS A 29 13.26 12.55 -15.02
C LYS A 29 12.31 13.18 -14.01
N TYR A 30 11.54 12.33 -13.33
CA TYR A 30 10.59 12.74 -12.30
C TYR A 30 11.08 12.24 -10.96
N GLN A 31 11.67 13.12 -10.16
CA GLN A 31 12.00 12.82 -8.78
C GLN A 31 10.82 13.10 -7.88
N PHE A 32 10.56 12.19 -6.93
CA PHE A 32 9.49 12.42 -5.97
C PHE A 32 10.00 13.26 -4.82
N SER A 33 9.19 14.22 -4.42
CA SER A 33 9.33 14.88 -3.13
C SER A 33 7.97 14.84 -2.45
N PRO A 34 7.89 14.42 -1.16
CA PRO A 34 6.66 14.49 -0.41
C PRO A 34 6.05 15.89 -0.49
N PRO A 35 4.72 16.06 -0.60
CA PRO A 35 4.09 17.38 -0.75
C PRO A 35 4.50 18.40 0.32
N GLN A 36 4.73 17.96 1.55
CA GLN A 36 5.22 18.78 2.66
C GLN A 36 6.65 19.31 2.48
N CYS A 37 7.41 18.76 1.53
CA CYS A 37 8.77 19.19 1.19
C CYS A 37 8.79 20.09 -0.05
N LEU A 38 7.66 20.31 -0.73
CA LEU A 38 7.61 21.11 -1.93
C LEU A 38 7.72 22.62 -1.60
N PRO A 39 8.50 23.40 -2.38
CA PRO A 39 8.46 24.85 -2.29
C PRO A 39 7.04 25.40 -2.50
N LYS A 40 6.67 26.43 -1.75
CA LYS A 40 5.37 27.10 -1.91
C LYS A 40 5.21 27.59 -3.37
N GLY A 41 4.08 27.26 -4.00
CA GLY A 41 3.73 27.71 -5.36
C GLY A 41 4.15 26.79 -6.51
N ASN A 42 4.76 25.63 -6.23
CA ASN A 42 5.11 24.66 -7.28
C ASN A 42 3.89 23.85 -7.79
N ASN A 43 3.05 24.52 -8.57
CA ASN A 43 1.77 23.98 -9.06
C ASN A 43 1.95 22.85 -10.08
N GLU A 44 3.04 22.82 -10.84
CA GLU A 44 3.29 21.76 -11.82
C GLU A 44 3.64 20.43 -11.16
N GLN A 45 4.54 20.46 -10.18
CA GLN A 45 4.89 19.26 -9.42
C GLN A 45 3.67 18.74 -8.65
N LEU A 46 2.86 19.63 -8.08
CA LEU A 46 1.59 19.25 -7.44
C LEU A 46 0.62 18.55 -8.39
N LYS A 47 0.43 19.10 -9.60
CA LYS A 47 -0.39 18.47 -10.65
C LYS A 47 0.16 17.11 -11.06
N TYR A 48 1.49 16.97 -11.15
CA TYR A 48 2.12 15.70 -11.45
C TYR A 48 1.86 14.67 -10.35
N LEU A 49 2.10 15.03 -9.08
CA LEU A 49 1.89 14.15 -7.93
C LEU A 49 0.43 13.67 -7.81
N ALA A 50 -0.53 14.58 -7.95
CA ALA A 50 -1.95 14.27 -7.89
C ALA A 50 -2.42 13.31 -9.01
N LYS A 51 -1.71 13.32 -10.15
CA LYS A 51 -1.99 12.45 -11.30
C LYS A 51 -1.37 11.07 -11.21
N LEU A 52 -0.43 10.83 -10.29
CA LEU A 52 0.25 9.54 -10.19
C LEU A 52 -0.78 8.42 -9.93
N PRO A 53 -0.77 7.34 -10.73
CA PRO A 53 -1.81 6.32 -10.70
C PRO A 53 -1.91 5.59 -9.35
N ASN A 54 -0.82 5.55 -8.58
CA ASN A 54 -0.80 4.96 -7.24
C ASN A 54 -1.34 5.89 -6.14
N LEU A 55 -1.78 7.11 -6.47
CA LEU A 55 -2.56 8.00 -5.58
C LEU A 55 -4.02 8.13 -6.06
N LYS A 56 -4.36 7.51 -7.19
CA LYS A 56 -5.72 7.43 -7.68
C LYS A 56 -6.39 6.21 -7.06
N LEU A 57 -7.70 6.36 -6.84
CA LEU A 57 -8.59 5.25 -6.56
C LEU A 57 -8.37 4.20 -7.65
N SER A 58 -8.51 2.92 -7.33
CA SER A 58 -8.39 1.81 -8.27
C SER A 58 -9.50 1.87 -9.34
N GLU A 59 -9.48 2.92 -10.16
CA GLU A 59 -10.37 3.17 -11.26
C GLU A 59 -9.89 2.34 -12.44
N GLY A 60 -10.32 1.09 -12.44
CA GLY A 60 -10.08 0.21 -13.57
C GLY A 60 -9.67 -1.17 -13.11
N VAL A 61 -10.46 -2.14 -13.54
CA VAL A 61 -9.93 -3.47 -13.82
C VAL A 61 -9.11 -3.29 -15.09
N SER A 62 -7.91 -2.69 -15.02
CA SER A 62 -6.93 -3.03 -16.04
C SER A 62 -6.60 -4.48 -15.77
N LYS A 63 -6.86 -5.33 -16.77
CA LYS A 63 -6.20 -6.62 -16.84
C LYS A 63 -4.71 -6.33 -16.63
N ASP A 64 -4.11 -7.07 -15.69
CA ASP A 64 -2.71 -7.04 -15.31
C ASP A 64 -2.32 -6.22 -14.06
N GLN A 65 -2.05 -7.01 -12.99
CA GLN A 65 -0.85 -6.92 -12.14
C GLN A 65 -0.82 -5.97 -10.93
N SER A 66 -1.76 -6.15 -10.00
CA SER A 66 -1.41 -6.73 -8.68
C SER A 66 -2.67 -7.03 -7.87
N ILE A 67 -2.75 -8.20 -7.22
CA ILE A 67 -3.71 -8.51 -6.15
C ILE A 67 -3.51 -7.59 -4.93
N LEU A 68 -2.45 -6.77 -4.93
CA LEU A 68 -2.12 -5.91 -3.81
C LEU A 68 -3.06 -4.73 -3.68
N ASP A 69 -3.58 -4.12 -4.75
CA ASP A 69 -4.59 -3.08 -4.59
C ASP A 69 -5.97 -3.74 -4.35
N PRO A 70 -6.71 -3.34 -3.31
CA PRO A 70 -8.02 -3.92 -3.10
C PRO A 70 -8.83 -3.71 -4.38
N LYS A 71 -9.38 -4.79 -4.93
CA LYS A 71 -10.17 -4.77 -6.18
C LYS A 71 -11.24 -3.67 -6.19
N TYR A 72 -11.64 -3.22 -5.00
CA TYR A 72 -12.56 -2.15 -4.75
C TYR A 72 -11.97 -1.19 -3.72
N PRO A 73 -12.18 0.13 -3.86
CA PRO A 73 -11.76 1.09 -2.85
C PRO A 73 -12.37 0.78 -1.48
N LEU A 74 -11.56 0.97 -0.45
CA LEU A 74 -12.01 0.93 0.94
C LEU A 74 -12.43 2.35 1.37
N ILE A 75 -13.54 2.46 2.08
CA ILE A 75 -14.09 3.76 2.52
C ILE A 75 -14.10 3.78 4.04
N ASP A 76 -13.44 4.77 4.62
CA ASP A 76 -13.37 4.96 6.06
C ASP A 76 -14.74 5.34 6.67
N ARG A 77 -14.80 5.35 8.00
CA ARG A 77 -15.99 5.69 8.76
C ARG A 77 -16.51 7.11 8.48
N GLN A 78 -15.65 8.03 8.04
CA GLN A 78 -15.99 9.41 7.70
C GLN A 78 -16.51 9.56 6.26
N GLY A 79 -16.48 8.49 5.47
CA GLY A 79 -16.93 8.50 4.08
C GLY A 79 -15.86 9.02 3.11
N ASN A 80 -14.58 8.90 3.46
CA ASN A 80 -13.47 9.17 2.56
C ASN A 80 -12.84 7.86 2.10
N TYR A 81 -12.22 7.83 0.92
CA TYR A 81 -11.50 6.64 0.52
C TYR A 81 -10.18 6.52 1.26
N ILE A 82 -9.78 5.29 1.56
CA ILE A 82 -8.41 4.96 1.92
C ILE A 82 -7.54 5.09 0.67
N ILE A 83 -6.52 5.95 0.77
CA ILE A 83 -5.53 6.17 -0.29
C ILE A 83 -4.44 5.12 -0.13
N ASN A 84 -4.28 4.26 -1.14
CA ASN A 84 -3.17 3.33 -1.19
C ASN A 84 -1.94 4.00 -1.80
N GLU A 85 -0.76 3.44 -1.56
CA GLU A 85 0.49 3.93 -2.09
C GLU A 85 1.48 2.77 -2.19
N LYS A 86 2.26 2.70 -3.29
CA LYS A 86 3.32 1.70 -3.50
C LYS A 86 4.65 2.40 -3.75
N ARG A 87 5.73 1.93 -3.13
CA ARG A 87 7.06 2.54 -3.20
C ARG A 87 8.16 1.49 -3.38
N MET A 88 9.20 1.83 -4.13
CA MET A 88 10.41 1.03 -4.34
C MET A 88 11.64 1.79 -3.85
N ASN A 89 12.50 1.15 -3.06
CA ASN A 89 13.70 1.81 -2.57
C ASN A 89 14.70 2.12 -3.71
N PRO A 90 15.65 3.04 -3.48
CA PRO A 90 16.63 3.42 -4.49
C PRO A 90 17.48 2.25 -5.01
N ILE A 91 17.73 1.22 -4.19
CA ILE A 91 18.55 0.07 -4.60
C ILE A 91 17.84 -0.71 -5.72
N GLU A 92 16.57 -1.07 -5.51
CA GLU A 92 15.75 -1.75 -6.52
C GLU A 92 15.59 -0.89 -7.79
N VAL A 93 15.28 0.40 -7.63
CA VAL A 93 15.14 1.33 -8.75
C VAL A 93 16.43 1.39 -9.57
N ASN A 94 17.58 1.54 -8.93
CA ASN A 94 18.86 1.60 -9.63
C ASN A 94 19.16 0.30 -10.38
N GLU A 95 18.82 -0.87 -9.81
CA GLU A 95 18.96 -2.16 -10.49
C GLU A 95 18.07 -2.24 -11.74
N ILE A 96 16.80 -1.81 -11.65
CA ILE A 96 15.87 -1.74 -12.78
C ILE A 96 16.41 -0.84 -13.88
N LEU A 97 16.90 0.35 -13.53
CA LEU A 97 17.46 1.31 -14.49
C LEU A 97 18.73 0.77 -15.16
N LYS A 98 19.67 0.23 -14.38
CA LYS A 98 20.94 -0.36 -14.85
C LYS A 98 20.70 -1.45 -15.89
N ASN A 99 19.67 -2.26 -15.70
CA ASN A 99 19.34 -3.37 -16.59
C ASN A 99 18.27 -3.04 -17.64
N SER A 100 17.78 -1.81 -17.67
CA SER A 100 16.65 -1.37 -18.52
C SER A 100 15.40 -2.25 -18.38
N TRP A 101 15.16 -2.79 -17.17
CA TRP A 101 14.02 -3.65 -16.86
C TRP A 101 12.69 -2.89 -16.77
N TYR A 102 12.69 -1.56 -16.89
CA TYR A 102 11.48 -0.76 -17.10
C TYR A 102 10.83 -1.01 -18.47
N ASN A 103 11.54 -1.63 -19.41
CA ASN A 103 11.03 -2.06 -20.71
C ASN A 103 10.84 -3.59 -20.71
N ALA A 104 9.62 -4.05 -21.01
CA ALA A 104 9.25 -5.45 -20.97
C ALA A 104 10.06 -6.34 -21.93
N GLU A 105 10.56 -5.81 -23.06
CA GLU A 105 11.42 -6.55 -23.99
C GLU A 105 12.69 -7.09 -23.30
N ASN A 106 13.28 -6.31 -22.39
CA ASN A 106 14.48 -6.71 -21.66
C ASN A 106 14.22 -7.78 -20.60
N LEU A 107 12.95 -8.02 -20.26
CA LEU A 107 12.51 -9.07 -19.34
C LEU A 107 12.22 -10.39 -20.05
N LYS A 108 12.00 -10.41 -21.37
CA LYS A 108 11.71 -11.63 -22.15
C LYS A 108 12.82 -12.69 -22.09
N LYS A 109 14.06 -12.27 -21.79
CA LYS A 109 15.19 -13.19 -21.60
C LYS A 109 15.00 -14.12 -20.40
N PHE A 110 14.19 -13.73 -19.40
CA PHE A 110 13.92 -14.53 -18.21
C PHE A 110 12.75 -15.49 -18.46
N ASN A 111 12.98 -16.55 -19.22
CA ASN A 111 11.93 -17.43 -19.73
C ASN A 111 12.14 -18.93 -19.45
N SER A 112 13.18 -19.28 -18.68
CA SER A 112 13.53 -20.67 -18.37
C SER A 112 13.99 -20.83 -16.93
N SER A 113 14.08 -22.08 -16.46
CA SER A 113 14.66 -22.43 -15.16
C SER A 113 16.11 -21.97 -15.01
N ASP A 114 16.82 -21.85 -16.12
CA ASP A 114 18.26 -21.56 -16.15
C ASP A 114 18.54 -20.05 -16.21
N ASN A 115 17.51 -19.23 -16.48
CA ASN A 115 17.60 -17.78 -16.48
C ASN A 115 16.36 -17.17 -15.83
N LEU A 116 16.36 -17.15 -14.50
CA LEU A 116 15.26 -16.64 -13.69
C LEU A 116 15.48 -15.17 -13.34
N PHE A 117 14.40 -14.39 -13.35
CA PHE A 117 14.43 -13.02 -12.84
C PHE A 117 14.54 -13.03 -11.31
N LYS A 118 15.44 -12.19 -10.79
CA LYS A 118 15.72 -12.06 -9.36
C LYS A 118 16.11 -10.60 -9.06
N LEU A 119 15.55 -10.01 -8.02
CA LEU A 119 15.96 -8.70 -7.53
C LEU A 119 17.17 -8.80 -6.60
N VAL A 120 17.83 -7.67 -6.39
CA VAL A 120 18.98 -7.47 -5.49
C VAL A 120 18.68 -7.83 -4.04
N CYS A 121 19.64 -8.48 -3.39
CA CYS A 121 19.59 -8.82 -1.98
C CYS A 121 20.54 -7.96 -1.14
N SER A 122 20.24 -7.79 0.14
CA SER A 122 21.19 -7.21 1.08
C SER A 122 22.42 -8.11 1.22
N LYS A 123 23.63 -7.56 1.28
CA LYS A 123 24.85 -8.29 1.66
C LYS A 123 24.73 -8.78 3.10
N LYS A 124 25.24 -9.97 3.40
CA LYS A 124 25.39 -10.36 4.81
C LYS A 124 26.52 -9.57 5.47
N ILE A 125 26.36 -9.32 6.78
CA ILE A 125 27.36 -8.66 7.62
C ILE A 125 28.66 -9.49 7.70
N ASP A 126 28.58 -10.81 7.56
CA ASP A 126 29.71 -11.74 7.62
C ASP A 126 30.37 -12.06 6.26
N GLY A 127 29.92 -11.42 5.18
CA GLY A 127 30.56 -11.49 3.86
C GLY A 127 30.26 -12.75 3.03
N TYR A 128 29.49 -13.72 3.54
CA TYR A 128 29.06 -14.87 2.74
C TYR A 128 27.68 -14.65 2.13
N ASN A 129 27.65 -14.27 0.86
CA ASN A 129 26.42 -14.24 0.07
C ASN A 129 26.30 -15.59 -0.65
N SER A 130 25.23 -16.36 -0.42
CA SER A 130 25.01 -17.57 -1.23
C SER A 130 24.64 -17.11 -2.64
N SER A 131 25.42 -17.46 -3.66
CA SER A 131 25.25 -16.94 -5.04
C SER A 131 23.94 -17.33 -5.73
N ASP A 132 23.07 -18.11 -5.08
CA ASP A 132 22.19 -19.00 -5.83
C ASP A 132 20.81 -18.39 -6.14
N TYR A 133 20.36 -17.35 -5.43
CA TYR A 133 18.98 -16.87 -5.53
C TYR A 133 18.77 -15.35 -5.64
N CYS A 134 19.84 -14.55 -5.78
CA CYS A 134 19.76 -13.12 -6.08
C CYS A 134 20.63 -12.78 -7.30
N ASN A 135 20.27 -11.75 -8.07
CA ASN A 135 21.06 -11.32 -9.23
C ASN A 135 22.29 -10.50 -8.81
N ASP A 136 22.11 -9.63 -7.83
CA ASP A 136 23.15 -8.75 -7.30
C ASP A 136 23.03 -8.65 -5.77
N TYR A 137 24.06 -8.10 -5.14
CA TYR A 137 24.13 -7.86 -3.71
C TYR A 137 24.56 -6.43 -3.41
N ASP A 138 23.82 -5.72 -2.57
CA ASP A 138 24.14 -4.36 -2.11
C ASP A 138 24.00 -4.24 -0.58
N ASN A 139 24.39 -3.13 0.04
CA ASN A 139 24.33 -2.93 1.49
C ASN A 139 22.89 -3.05 2.06
N GLU A 140 21.89 -2.74 1.23
CA GLU A 140 20.46 -2.95 1.48
C GLU A 140 19.90 -3.73 0.27
N GLY A 141 18.90 -4.59 0.46
CA GLY A 141 18.27 -5.28 -0.66
C GLY A 141 17.15 -4.47 -1.29
N ALA A 142 16.44 -5.08 -2.24
CA ALA A 142 15.19 -4.52 -2.74
C ALA A 142 14.19 -4.36 -1.58
N ILE A 143 13.52 -3.20 -1.53
CA ILE A 143 12.45 -2.94 -0.58
C ILE A 143 11.25 -2.37 -1.33
N GLU A 144 10.15 -3.10 -1.26
CA GLU A 144 8.84 -2.63 -1.69
C GLU A 144 7.98 -2.29 -0.46
N ILE A 145 7.29 -1.16 -0.53
CA ILE A 145 6.35 -0.75 0.51
C ILE A 145 4.99 -0.57 -0.11
N LYS A 146 3.96 -1.02 0.60
CA LYS A 146 2.58 -0.64 0.34
C LYS A 146 1.98 0.02 1.58
N ALA A 147 1.43 1.21 1.44
CA ALA A 147 0.85 1.97 2.54
C ALA A 147 -0.62 2.30 2.27
N ALA A 148 -1.43 2.33 3.32
CA ALA A 148 -2.82 2.78 3.31
C ALA A 148 -2.95 4.00 4.20
N TRP A 149 -3.61 5.03 3.68
CA TRP A 149 -3.71 6.36 4.25
C TRP A 149 -5.18 6.77 4.38
N MET A 150 -5.58 7.17 5.57
CA MET A 150 -6.90 7.77 5.84
C MET A 150 -6.79 9.30 5.78
N VAL A 151 -7.80 9.99 5.26
CA VAL A 151 -7.80 11.46 5.27
C VAL A 151 -7.96 11.96 6.70
N ALA A 152 -7.12 12.91 7.12
CA ALA A 152 -7.04 13.38 8.51
C ALA A 152 -7.70 14.76 8.71
N GLN A 153 -8.60 15.16 7.82
CA GLN A 153 -9.20 16.51 7.81
C GLN A 153 -10.15 16.75 9.00
N ASP A 154 -10.82 15.69 9.47
CA ASP A 154 -11.83 15.76 10.54
C ASP A 154 -11.28 15.24 11.89
N MET A 155 -9.97 15.01 11.99
CA MET A 155 -9.32 14.58 13.24
C MET A 155 -8.95 15.78 14.10
N ASP A 156 -9.28 15.73 15.39
CA ASP A 156 -8.79 16.71 16.36
C ASP A 156 -7.29 16.52 16.67
N GLU A 157 -6.69 17.47 17.39
CA GLU A 157 -5.25 17.42 17.73
C GLU A 157 -4.87 16.16 18.52
N LYS A 158 -5.71 15.73 19.48
CA LYS A 158 -5.46 14.55 20.31
C LYS A 158 -5.61 13.25 19.53
N GLU A 159 -6.49 13.22 18.53
CA GLU A 159 -6.59 12.11 17.61
C GLU A 159 -5.37 12.05 16.71
N ARG A 160 -4.92 13.18 16.15
CA ARG A 160 -3.74 13.25 15.27
C ARG A 160 -2.45 12.77 15.94
N GLU A 161 -2.28 12.99 17.24
CA GLU A 161 -1.15 12.47 18.03
C GLU A 161 -1.03 10.94 18.01
N LYS A 162 -2.13 10.23 17.71
CA LYS A 162 -2.17 8.76 17.68
C LYS A 162 -1.69 8.19 16.34
N TYR A 163 -1.55 9.04 15.32
CA TYR A 163 -1.22 8.63 13.97
C TYR A 163 0.11 9.19 13.51
N TYR A 164 0.74 8.49 12.56
CA TYR A 164 1.71 9.15 11.70
C TYR A 164 0.99 10.01 10.66
N ILE A 165 0.99 11.33 10.86
CA ILE A 165 0.38 12.30 9.94
C ILE A 165 1.42 12.82 8.93
N THR A 166 1.03 12.83 7.67
CA THR A 166 1.82 13.38 6.55
C THR A 166 0.89 13.99 5.51
N LYS A 167 1.43 14.46 4.38
CA LYS A 167 0.64 15.08 3.30
C LYS A 167 0.67 14.25 2.02
N ARG A 168 -0.44 14.20 1.29
CA ARG A 168 -0.53 13.62 -0.07
C ARG A 168 -1.25 14.60 -1.01
N ALA A 169 -0.90 14.53 -2.29
CA ALA A 169 -1.57 15.29 -3.34
C ALA A 169 -2.57 14.37 -4.03
N ILE A 170 -3.81 14.82 -4.21
CA ILE A 170 -4.86 14.06 -4.89
C ILE A 170 -5.58 14.94 -5.92
N ASP A 171 -6.04 14.34 -7.01
CA ASP A 171 -6.94 15.02 -7.96
C ASP A 171 -8.38 14.94 -7.42
N VAL A 172 -9.03 16.09 -7.28
CA VAL A 172 -10.41 16.21 -6.81
C VAL A 172 -11.28 16.75 -7.94
N ASP A 173 -12.44 16.13 -8.15
CA ASP A 173 -13.46 16.55 -9.11
C ASP A 173 -14.23 17.77 -8.58
N THR A 174 -14.36 18.79 -9.42
CA THR A 174 -15.19 19.98 -9.17
C THR A 174 -16.56 19.85 -9.81
N GLU A 175 -17.54 20.64 -9.39
CA GLU A 175 -18.90 20.63 -9.98
C GLU A 175 -18.92 20.82 -11.50
N ASP A 176 -18.00 21.63 -12.04
CA ASP A 176 -17.85 21.87 -13.49
C ASP A 176 -17.19 20.70 -14.26
N GLY A 177 -16.95 19.55 -13.61
CA GLY A 177 -16.31 18.37 -14.22
C GLY A 177 -14.79 18.48 -14.42
N ASN A 178 -14.16 19.56 -13.93
CA ASN A 178 -12.71 19.71 -13.93
C ASN A 178 -12.06 18.96 -12.76
N LYS A 179 -10.78 18.60 -12.90
CA LYS A 179 -9.96 18.03 -11.82
C LYS A 179 -8.97 19.07 -11.30
N VAL A 180 -8.94 19.26 -9.98
CA VAL A 180 -8.03 20.18 -9.29
C VAL A 180 -7.17 19.41 -8.29
N PRO A 181 -5.83 19.59 -8.32
CA PRO A 181 -4.95 18.95 -7.35
C PRO A 181 -5.14 19.60 -5.97
N LYS A 182 -5.30 18.80 -4.93
CA LYS A 182 -5.37 19.24 -3.53
C LYS A 182 -4.33 18.50 -2.69
N ILE A 183 -3.70 19.24 -1.77
CA ILE A 183 -2.87 18.65 -0.73
C ILE A 183 -3.77 18.37 0.46
N VAL A 184 -3.79 17.12 0.93
CA VAL A 184 -4.54 16.71 2.11
C VAL A 184 -3.62 16.10 3.15
N ASP A 185 -3.93 16.35 4.42
CA ASP A 185 -3.32 15.63 5.52
C ASP A 185 -3.89 14.22 5.54
N VAL A 186 -2.99 13.25 5.73
CA VAL A 186 -3.34 11.84 5.79
C VAL A 186 -2.68 11.16 6.98
N ALA A 187 -3.37 10.17 7.54
CA ALA A 187 -2.95 9.34 8.64
C ALA A 187 -2.61 7.92 8.16
N LEU A 188 -1.45 7.39 8.55
CA LEU A 188 -1.09 6.00 8.23
C LEU A 188 -2.03 5.04 8.95
N VAL A 189 -2.70 4.15 8.21
CA VAL A 189 -3.59 3.14 8.79
C VAL A 189 -3.19 1.71 8.45
N GLY A 190 -2.46 1.47 7.36
CA GLY A 190 -1.94 0.13 7.01
C GLY A 190 -0.58 0.22 6.31
N PHE A 191 0.28 -0.77 6.51
CA PHE A 191 1.66 -0.75 6.01
C PHE A 191 2.23 -2.15 5.78
N HIS A 192 2.59 -2.47 4.54
CA HIS A 192 3.40 -3.62 4.16
C HIS A 192 4.82 -3.17 3.90
N ILE A 193 5.78 -3.98 4.35
CA ILE A 193 7.19 -3.86 4.01
C ILE A 193 7.65 -5.22 3.50
N LEU A 194 8.07 -5.26 2.25
CA LEU A 194 8.76 -6.39 1.67
C LEU A 194 10.24 -6.00 1.58
N HIS A 195 11.12 -6.79 2.18
CA HIS A 195 12.55 -6.57 2.12
C HIS A 195 13.27 -7.85 1.72
N LYS A 196 14.09 -7.76 0.66
CA LYS A 196 14.86 -8.89 0.16
C LYS A 196 16.23 -8.99 0.82
N THR A 197 16.49 -10.12 1.48
CA THR A 197 17.70 -10.35 2.28
C THR A 197 18.50 -11.55 1.77
N SER A 198 19.81 -11.54 2.01
CA SER A 198 20.73 -12.66 1.71
C SER A 198 20.60 -13.88 2.61
N SER A 199 19.77 -13.85 3.67
CA SER A 199 19.50 -15.04 4.50
C SER A 199 18.16 -15.68 4.19
N SER A 200 17.14 -14.86 3.94
CA SER A 200 15.74 -15.30 3.94
C SER A 200 15.02 -14.99 2.63
N GLY A 201 15.71 -14.42 1.65
CA GLY A 201 15.07 -13.86 0.46
C GLY A 201 14.10 -12.79 0.89
N TRP A 202 12.88 -12.82 0.36
CA TRP A 202 11.83 -11.89 0.75
C TRP A 202 11.32 -12.16 2.17
N VAL A 203 11.42 -11.12 3.00
CA VAL A 203 10.73 -11.01 4.29
C VAL A 203 9.61 -10.00 4.12
N ILE A 204 8.37 -10.46 4.32
CA ILE A 204 7.16 -9.65 4.17
C ILE A 204 6.56 -9.42 5.55
N ALA A 205 6.50 -8.17 6.00
CA ALA A 205 5.90 -7.78 7.27
C ALA A 205 4.73 -6.84 7.04
N THR A 206 3.68 -6.98 7.85
CA THR A 206 2.50 -6.12 7.77
C THR A 206 2.11 -5.55 9.12
N PHE A 207 1.82 -4.24 9.13
CA PHE A 207 1.47 -3.46 10.30
C PHE A 207 0.23 -2.62 10.02
N GLU A 208 -0.53 -2.31 11.06
CA GLU A 208 -1.69 -1.45 10.94
C GLU A 208 -1.99 -0.71 12.24
N HIS A 209 -2.86 0.30 12.15
CA HIS A 209 -3.32 1.03 13.31
C HIS A 209 -4.34 0.22 14.12
N ILE A 210 -4.21 0.21 15.46
CA ILE A 210 -5.05 -0.61 16.36
C ILE A 210 -6.54 -0.25 16.33
N LYS A 211 -6.87 0.97 15.89
CA LYS A 211 -8.25 1.42 15.72
C LYS A 211 -8.79 1.17 14.30
N ASN A 212 -8.18 0.31 13.50
CA ASN A 212 -8.73 0.05 12.17
C ASN A 212 -10.08 -0.65 12.20
N ALA A 213 -10.15 -1.82 12.83
CA ALA A 213 -11.35 -2.64 12.89
C ALA A 213 -11.36 -3.48 14.17
N PRO A 214 -12.55 -3.81 14.70
CA PRO A 214 -12.68 -4.82 15.76
C PRO A 214 -12.42 -6.23 15.22
N ASP A 215 -12.07 -7.15 16.12
CA ASP A 215 -12.17 -8.58 15.85
C ASP A 215 -13.63 -9.02 15.70
N ASN A 216 -13.91 -9.90 14.74
CA ASN A 216 -15.26 -10.45 14.54
C ASN A 216 -15.82 -11.06 15.82
N ASN A 217 -14.98 -11.74 16.59
CA ASN A 217 -15.36 -12.39 17.84
C ASN A 217 -15.79 -11.40 18.93
N ASP A 218 -15.37 -10.14 18.85
CA ASP A 218 -15.68 -9.11 19.84
C ASP A 218 -17.02 -8.41 19.56
N ILE A 219 -17.45 -8.39 18.30
CA ILE A 219 -18.71 -7.76 17.87
C ILE A 219 -19.91 -8.59 18.31
N ASP A 220 -19.83 -9.92 18.17
CA ASP A 220 -20.91 -10.85 18.53
C ASP A 220 -21.19 -10.88 20.04
N GLN A 221 -20.25 -10.39 20.87
CA GLN A 221 -20.38 -10.37 22.33
C GLN A 221 -20.98 -9.07 22.89
N GLN A 222 -21.38 -8.10 22.06
CA GLN A 222 -21.85 -6.76 22.49
C GLN A 222 -20.91 -6.02 23.47
N ASN A 223 -19.65 -6.46 23.60
CA ASN A 223 -18.71 -5.91 24.57
C ASN A 223 -18.05 -4.60 24.10
N ASN A 224 -18.37 -4.14 22.89
CA ASN A 224 -17.66 -3.06 22.23
C ASN A 224 -18.62 -1.98 21.67
N THR A 225 -19.43 -1.39 22.55
CA THR A 225 -20.54 -0.51 22.16
C THR A 225 -20.17 0.95 21.92
N ASP A 226 -18.90 1.36 22.02
CA ASP A 226 -18.55 2.78 21.87
C ASP A 226 -17.13 3.05 21.31
N GLU A 227 -16.51 2.08 20.62
CA GLU A 227 -15.18 2.29 20.07
C GLU A 227 -15.17 3.01 18.72
N ASN A 228 -14.39 4.09 18.65
CA ASN A 228 -14.13 4.86 17.45
C ASN A 228 -13.14 4.15 16.51
N TYR A 229 -13.61 3.14 15.79
CA TYR A 229 -12.84 2.49 14.73
C TYR A 229 -12.80 3.33 13.44
N ASN A 230 -11.73 3.17 12.67
CA ASN A 230 -11.48 3.87 11.41
C ASN A 230 -12.31 3.28 10.26
N LEU A 231 -12.51 1.96 10.26
CA LEU A 231 -13.12 1.21 9.17
C LEU A 231 -14.40 0.47 9.58
N TYR A 232 -14.89 0.71 10.80
CA TYR A 232 -16.07 0.07 11.36
C TYR A 232 -16.90 1.08 12.15
N ASN A 233 -18.23 0.93 12.12
CA ASN A 233 -19.13 1.79 12.88
C ASN A 233 -20.08 0.93 13.73
N THR A 234 -19.88 0.94 15.04
CA THR A 234 -20.70 0.20 16.00
C THR A 234 -22.18 0.60 15.96
N ASN A 235 -22.47 1.84 15.57
CA ASN A 235 -23.82 2.40 15.48
C ASN A 235 -24.39 2.39 14.05
N CYS A 236 -23.81 1.56 13.17
CA CYS A 236 -24.24 1.43 11.78
C CYS A 236 -25.67 0.83 11.70
N ALA A 237 -26.59 1.55 11.03
CA ALA A 237 -27.99 1.15 10.96
C ALA A 237 -28.62 1.36 9.57
N GLY A 238 -29.66 0.58 9.29
CA GLY A 238 -30.50 0.71 8.09
C GLY A 238 -29.76 0.39 6.78
N LYS A 239 -30.24 0.96 5.66
CA LYS A 239 -29.69 0.71 4.31
C LYS A 239 -28.24 1.18 4.11
N ARG A 240 -27.70 1.97 5.04
CA ARG A 240 -26.30 2.42 5.04
C ARG A 240 -25.37 1.45 5.78
N CYS A 241 -25.89 0.28 6.19
CA CYS A 241 -25.11 -0.78 6.82
C CYS A 241 -25.05 -2.05 5.94
N PRO A 242 -24.10 -2.13 5.00
CA PRO A 242 -24.07 -3.19 3.99
C PRO A 242 -23.62 -4.58 4.51
N GLY A 243 -23.53 -4.77 5.83
CA GLY A 243 -22.99 -5.97 6.45
C GLY A 243 -21.46 -6.01 6.44
N ASN A 244 -20.89 -6.81 7.35
CA ASN A 244 -19.44 -6.82 7.58
C ASN A 244 -18.67 -7.33 6.35
N ASN A 245 -17.49 -6.74 6.11
CA ASN A 245 -16.52 -7.08 5.06
C ASN A 245 -17.10 -7.15 3.64
N ARG A 246 -18.16 -6.37 3.37
CA ARG A 246 -18.73 -6.25 2.02
C ARG A 246 -18.22 -5.02 1.30
N VAL A 247 -18.05 -5.17 -0.01
CA VAL A 247 -17.73 -4.06 -0.90
C VAL A 247 -18.93 -3.12 -0.97
N THR A 248 -18.70 -1.84 -0.67
CA THR A 248 -19.72 -0.79 -0.65
C THR A 248 -19.52 0.26 -1.73
N ALA A 249 -18.28 0.40 -2.22
CA ALA A 249 -17.88 1.42 -3.18
C ALA A 249 -18.56 1.23 -4.54
N GLN A 250 -19.21 2.27 -5.03
CA GLN A 250 -19.89 2.31 -6.33
C GLN A 250 -19.08 3.11 -7.35
N LYS A 251 -19.08 2.68 -8.61
CA LYS A 251 -18.36 3.38 -9.69
C LYS A 251 -19.21 4.50 -10.30
N PRO A 252 -18.59 5.57 -10.86
CA PRO A 252 -17.15 5.86 -10.87
C PRO A 252 -16.60 6.24 -9.49
N TYR A 253 -15.29 6.09 -9.26
CA TYR A 253 -14.67 6.36 -7.96
C TYR A 253 -14.05 7.75 -7.95
N LEU A 254 -14.79 8.74 -7.44
CA LEU A 254 -14.44 10.15 -7.58
C LEU A 254 -14.18 10.80 -6.22
N TRP A 255 -13.27 11.76 -6.17
CA TRP A 255 -13.09 12.63 -5.00
C TRP A 255 -13.87 13.92 -5.21
N GLY A 256 -14.75 14.28 -4.29
CA GLY A 256 -15.52 15.52 -4.36
C GLY A 256 -15.03 16.58 -3.38
N LEU A 257 -15.49 17.82 -3.57
CA LEU A 257 -15.36 18.92 -2.60
C LEU A 257 -16.70 19.15 -1.91
N LYS A 258 -16.73 19.13 -0.57
CA LYS A 258 -17.87 19.68 0.18
C LYS A 258 -17.65 21.20 0.30
N GLU A 259 -18.60 21.99 -0.16
CA GLU A 259 -18.70 23.40 0.25
C GLU A 259 -19.07 23.43 1.74
N THR A 260 -18.13 23.85 2.60
CA THR A 260 -18.44 24.18 3.98
C THR A 260 -18.30 25.70 4.15
N ASP A 261 -19.42 26.34 4.49
CA ASP A 261 -19.61 27.75 4.85
C ASP A 261 -19.18 28.84 3.85
N LYS A 262 -20.14 29.60 3.32
CA LYS A 262 -19.93 30.80 2.47
C LYS A 262 -19.61 32.05 3.30
N SER A 263 -19.01 31.90 4.48
CA SER A 263 -18.49 33.03 5.24
C SER A 263 -17.13 33.43 4.67
N LEU A 264 -17.02 34.69 4.27
CA LEU A 264 -15.86 35.31 3.62
C LEU A 264 -14.51 34.90 4.25
N ASP A 265 -13.58 34.55 3.37
CA ASP A 265 -12.11 34.47 3.53
C ASP A 265 -11.43 33.13 3.82
N ASN A 266 -12.13 32.02 4.12
CA ASN A 266 -11.47 30.70 4.26
C ASN A 266 -12.34 29.53 3.80
N VAL A 267 -12.38 29.24 2.49
CA VAL A 267 -12.96 27.98 2.00
C VAL A 267 -12.07 26.81 2.43
N THR A 268 -12.41 26.17 3.55
CA THR A 268 -11.86 24.85 3.89
C THR A 268 -12.50 23.83 2.97
N ASN A 269 -11.80 23.55 1.87
CA ASN A 269 -12.18 22.54 0.89
C ASN A 269 -12.00 21.14 1.48
N THR A 270 -12.93 20.69 2.33
CA THR A 270 -13.00 19.31 2.81
C THR A 270 -13.31 18.39 1.63
N ILE A 271 -12.51 17.35 1.46
CA ILE A 271 -12.71 16.35 0.41
C ILE A 271 -13.63 15.23 0.91
N TYR A 272 -14.22 14.47 0.00
CA TYR A 272 -14.99 13.26 0.34
C TYR A 272 -15.04 12.26 -0.80
N ALA A 273 -15.30 11.00 -0.48
CA ALA A 273 -15.51 9.96 -1.48
C ALA A 273 -16.91 10.08 -2.09
N MET A 274 -17.01 10.11 -3.41
CA MET A 274 -18.27 10.16 -4.14
C MET A 274 -18.30 9.20 -5.33
N THR A 275 -19.51 8.99 -5.83
CA THR A 275 -19.84 8.41 -7.13
C THR A 275 -20.70 9.38 -7.93
N ASN A 276 -20.81 9.15 -9.24
CA ASN A 276 -21.78 9.83 -10.09
C ASN A 276 -22.82 8.81 -10.58
N ASN A 277 -24.08 9.06 -10.24
CA ASN A 277 -25.21 8.24 -10.65
C ASN A 277 -26.14 9.08 -11.54
N LYS A 278 -26.16 8.78 -12.84
CA LYS A 278 -26.99 9.49 -13.84
C LYS A 278 -26.81 11.03 -13.82
N GLY A 279 -25.60 11.51 -13.55
CA GLY A 279 -25.30 12.94 -13.49
C GLY A 279 -25.37 13.56 -12.09
N GLU A 280 -25.87 12.83 -11.09
CA GLU A 280 -25.93 13.31 -9.72
C GLU A 280 -24.76 12.78 -8.89
N ASN A 281 -24.10 13.66 -8.15
CA ASN A 281 -23.00 13.30 -7.27
C ASN A 281 -23.54 12.81 -5.92
N GLU A 282 -23.22 11.58 -5.57
CA GLU A 282 -23.66 10.94 -4.33
C GLU A 282 -22.45 10.55 -3.46
N PRO A 283 -22.48 10.78 -2.13
CA PRO A 283 -21.44 10.27 -1.24
C PRO A 283 -21.38 8.74 -1.23
N GLN A 284 -20.17 8.19 -1.10
CA GLN A 284 -20.02 6.74 -0.91
C GLN A 284 -20.52 6.28 0.46
N ILE A 285 -20.88 4.99 0.56
CA ILE A 285 -21.29 4.36 1.83
C ILE A 285 -20.04 3.85 2.56
N PRO A 286 -19.76 4.28 3.81
CA PRO A 286 -18.66 3.77 4.62
C PRO A 286 -18.61 2.24 4.68
N SER A 287 -17.40 1.68 4.66
CA SER A 287 -17.22 0.25 4.83
C SER A 287 -17.51 -0.18 6.27
N GLN A 288 -17.81 -1.46 6.47
CA GLN A 288 -17.94 -2.10 7.78
C GLN A 288 -16.94 -3.25 7.84
N ILE A 289 -15.67 -2.93 8.08
CA ILE A 289 -14.59 -3.91 8.12
C ILE A 289 -14.43 -4.45 9.52
N THR A 290 -14.23 -5.75 9.60
CA THR A 290 -13.97 -6.50 10.81
C THR A 290 -12.82 -7.47 10.54
N ARG A 291 -12.02 -7.75 11.55
CA ARG A 291 -10.92 -8.71 11.45
C ARG A 291 -11.50 -10.13 11.50
N GLU A 292 -11.37 -10.87 10.40
CA GLU A 292 -11.86 -12.25 10.30
C GLU A 292 -10.85 -13.25 10.87
N ASN A 293 -9.57 -12.99 10.68
CA ASN A 293 -8.47 -13.79 11.21
C ASN A 293 -7.83 -13.02 12.38
N PRO A 294 -7.97 -13.50 13.62
CA PRO A 294 -7.31 -12.90 14.78
C PRO A 294 -5.80 -12.82 14.60
N ILE A 295 -5.18 -11.84 15.25
CA ILE A 295 -3.72 -11.77 15.31
C ILE A 295 -3.22 -12.96 16.11
N ASN A 296 -2.20 -13.67 15.61
CA ASN A 296 -1.65 -14.82 16.32
C ASN A 296 -1.03 -14.38 17.66
N MET A 297 -1.19 -15.22 18.69
CA MET A 297 -0.71 -15.01 20.05
C MET A 297 0.79 -14.65 20.16
N TYR A 298 1.64 -15.07 19.21
CA TYR A 298 3.07 -14.71 19.22
C TYR A 298 3.28 -13.24 18.83
N GLU A 299 2.57 -12.78 17.81
CA GLU A 299 2.51 -11.37 17.39
C GLU A 299 1.86 -10.51 18.46
N GLU A 300 0.76 -10.96 19.08
CA GLU A 300 0.12 -10.25 20.21
C GLU A 300 1.11 -10.01 21.36
N LYS A 301 1.83 -11.06 21.81
CA LYS A 301 2.86 -10.94 22.85
C LYS A 301 4.00 -10.00 22.44
N SER A 302 4.38 -10.01 21.16
CA SER A 302 5.41 -9.11 20.63
C SER A 302 4.92 -7.66 20.62
N ASN A 303 3.68 -7.43 20.18
CA ASN A 303 3.00 -6.14 20.20
C ASN A 303 2.85 -5.59 21.61
N GLU A 304 2.48 -6.41 22.59
CA GLU A 304 2.41 -5.99 23.99
C GLU A 304 3.75 -5.46 24.51
N LYS A 305 4.84 -6.21 24.27
CA LYS A 305 6.19 -5.81 24.69
C LYS A 305 6.61 -4.51 24.00
N LEU A 306 6.43 -4.44 22.68
CA LEU A 306 6.84 -3.28 21.89
C LEU A 306 6.03 -2.03 22.26
N ARG A 307 4.70 -2.15 22.39
CA ARG A 307 3.84 -1.02 22.77
C ARG A 307 4.15 -0.50 24.17
N LYS A 308 4.47 -1.39 25.14
CA LYS A 308 4.92 -0.96 26.48
C LYS A 308 6.17 -0.08 26.38
N LEU A 309 7.16 -0.49 25.58
CA LEU A 309 8.37 0.30 25.34
C LEU A 309 8.04 1.63 24.63
N LEU A 310 7.29 1.60 23.54
CA LEU A 310 6.96 2.80 22.76
C LEU A 310 6.12 3.80 23.55
N LYS A 311 5.22 3.33 24.41
CA LYS A 311 4.44 4.16 25.33
C LYS A 311 5.34 4.88 26.34
N SER A 312 6.38 4.20 26.86
CA SER A 312 7.36 4.83 27.76
C SER A 312 8.16 5.96 27.09
N MET A 313 8.23 5.95 25.75
CA MET A 313 8.89 6.96 24.93
C MET A 313 7.92 8.01 24.38
N ASN A 314 6.62 7.90 24.67
CA ASN A 314 5.55 8.67 24.04
C ASN A 314 5.63 8.68 22.50
N ALA A 315 5.98 7.55 21.89
CA ALA A 315 6.18 7.44 20.45
C ALA A 315 4.88 7.06 19.74
N TRP A 316 4.52 7.75 18.66
CA TRP A 316 3.31 7.45 17.86
C TRP A 316 3.17 5.97 17.42
N PRO A 317 4.25 5.18 17.17
CA PRO A 317 4.08 3.77 16.79
C PRO A 317 3.42 2.92 17.89
N GLN A 318 3.25 3.44 19.11
CA GLN A 318 2.52 2.74 20.18
C GLN A 318 1.06 2.42 19.82
N PHE A 319 0.49 3.12 18.82
CA PHE A 319 -0.88 2.90 18.32
C PHE A 319 -0.93 1.98 17.10
N TYR A 320 0.18 1.32 16.78
CA TYR A 320 0.29 0.39 15.66
C TYR A 320 0.61 -1.00 16.19
N GLN A 321 0.25 -2.02 15.40
CA GLN A 321 0.46 -3.41 15.73
C GLN A 321 1.00 -4.18 14.52
N LEU A 322 1.92 -5.10 14.78
CA LEU A 322 2.35 -6.13 13.85
C LEU A 322 1.20 -7.14 13.68
N ILE A 323 0.79 -7.37 12.44
CA ILE A 323 -0.19 -8.42 12.11
C ILE A 323 0.51 -9.75 11.84
N GLY A 324 1.69 -9.72 11.22
CA GLY A 324 2.49 -10.91 10.98
C GLY A 324 3.72 -10.64 10.12
N VAL A 325 4.63 -11.61 10.11
CA VAL A 325 5.81 -11.63 9.24
C VAL A 325 5.91 -12.98 8.55
N GLN A 326 6.17 -12.98 7.24
CA GLN A 326 6.29 -14.17 6.41
C GLN A 326 7.62 -14.18 5.65
N TRP A 327 8.31 -15.32 5.63
CA TRP A 327 9.53 -15.55 4.85
C TRP A 327 9.73 -17.04 4.59
N LEU A 328 10.61 -17.41 3.67
CA LEU A 328 10.91 -18.82 3.39
C LEU A 328 12.06 -19.36 4.24
N GLY A 329 11.92 -20.61 4.67
CA GLY A 329 13.01 -21.34 5.33
C GLY A 329 14.18 -21.65 4.39
N SER A 330 13.90 -21.77 3.09
CA SER A 330 14.91 -21.92 2.04
C SER A 330 14.56 -21.01 0.86
N PRO A 331 15.19 -19.83 0.72
CA PRO A 331 14.81 -18.86 -0.30
C PRO A 331 14.97 -19.35 -1.74
N GLY A 332 15.94 -20.25 -1.97
CA GLY A 332 16.15 -20.87 -3.28
C GLY A 332 14.98 -21.76 -3.74
N SER A 333 14.10 -22.19 -2.82
CA SER A 333 12.94 -23.02 -3.18
C SER A 333 11.91 -22.29 -4.03
N LEU A 334 11.88 -20.95 -4.03
CA LEU A 334 11.05 -20.13 -4.93
C LEU A 334 11.24 -20.49 -6.41
N PHE A 335 12.44 -20.96 -6.73
CA PHE A 335 12.93 -21.14 -8.09
C PHE A 335 12.99 -22.62 -8.50
N THR A 336 12.80 -23.53 -7.56
CA THR A 336 12.94 -24.98 -7.77
C THR A 336 11.70 -25.79 -7.37
N ALA A 337 10.77 -25.23 -6.58
CA ALA A 337 9.63 -25.98 -6.08
C ALA A 337 8.52 -26.13 -7.12
N SER A 338 8.32 -27.36 -7.57
CA SER A 338 7.05 -27.80 -8.13
C SER A 338 5.99 -27.77 -7.02
N SER A 339 5.07 -26.82 -7.11
CA SER A 339 3.69 -26.85 -6.56
C SER A 339 3.38 -26.52 -5.10
N ASP A 340 4.29 -26.40 -4.12
CA ASP A 340 3.83 -26.02 -2.77
C ASP A 340 4.83 -25.23 -1.90
N VAL A 341 4.94 -23.94 -2.17
CA VAL A 341 5.69 -22.98 -1.36
C VAL A 341 5.16 -22.87 0.08
N SER A 342 3.91 -23.29 0.34
CA SER A 342 3.30 -23.18 1.67
C SER A 342 4.00 -24.03 2.73
N GLN A 343 4.64 -25.14 2.33
CA GLN A 343 5.38 -26.04 3.23
C GLN A 343 6.72 -25.46 3.69
N SER A 344 7.25 -24.47 2.97
CA SER A 344 8.53 -23.80 3.30
C SER A 344 8.32 -22.43 3.94
N LEU A 345 7.07 -22.00 4.14
CA LEU A 345 6.73 -20.69 4.66
C LEU A 345 6.82 -20.68 6.19
N ASN A 346 7.62 -19.76 6.72
CA ASN A 346 7.62 -19.40 8.13
C ASN A 346 6.63 -18.25 8.39
N GLY A 347 6.07 -18.23 9.60
CA GLY A 347 5.05 -17.27 10.01
C GLY A 347 3.63 -17.81 9.90
N GLU A 348 2.66 -16.99 10.26
CA GLU A 348 1.23 -17.32 10.18
C GLU A 348 0.83 -17.62 8.73
N GLN A 349 0.01 -18.65 8.49
CA GLN A 349 -0.35 -19.09 7.13
C GLN A 349 -1.50 -18.27 6.54
N HIS A 350 -2.30 -17.66 7.42
CA HIS A 350 -3.43 -16.81 7.06
C HIS A 350 -3.31 -15.46 7.79
N LEU A 351 -2.98 -14.42 7.05
CA LEU A 351 -2.96 -13.06 7.59
C LEU A 351 -3.45 -12.07 6.54
N ALA A 352 -4.10 -11.03 7.03
CA ALA A 352 -4.58 -9.93 6.22
C ALA A 352 -4.50 -8.62 7.01
N ASN A 353 -4.03 -7.60 6.32
CA ASN A 353 -4.10 -6.23 6.83
C ASN A 353 -5.47 -5.65 6.49
N VAL A 354 -6.25 -5.28 7.49
CA VAL A 354 -7.66 -4.91 7.25
C VAL A 354 -7.81 -3.58 6.49
N ALA A 355 -6.76 -2.77 6.40
CA ALA A 355 -6.76 -1.54 5.60
C ALA A 355 -6.26 -1.75 4.16
N LEU A 356 -5.48 -2.81 3.90
CA LEU A 356 -4.86 -3.06 2.59
C LEU A 356 -5.53 -4.20 1.82
N GLU A 357 -6.05 -5.21 2.53
CA GLU A 357 -6.65 -6.45 2.00
C GLU A 357 -8.03 -6.73 2.66
N PRO A 358 -8.92 -5.73 2.82
CA PRO A 358 -10.13 -5.84 3.65
C PRO A 358 -11.11 -6.95 3.23
N PHE A 359 -11.15 -7.28 1.94
CA PHE A 359 -12.17 -8.15 1.34
C PHE A 359 -11.69 -9.56 1.03
N ASP A 360 -10.44 -9.88 1.36
CA ASP A 360 -9.86 -11.21 1.17
C ASP A 360 -9.03 -11.57 2.41
N GLN A 361 -9.68 -11.85 3.54
CA GLN A 361 -8.99 -12.14 4.79
C GLN A 361 -8.81 -13.63 5.03
N LYS A 362 -9.89 -14.43 4.94
CA LYS A 362 -9.92 -15.84 5.40
C LYS A 362 -8.83 -16.76 4.87
N PHE A 363 -8.42 -16.61 3.62
CA PHE A 363 -7.46 -17.53 2.99
C PHE A 363 -6.20 -16.84 2.47
N SER A 364 -6.05 -15.55 2.75
CA SER A 364 -4.93 -14.75 2.24
C SER A 364 -3.65 -14.96 3.04
N SER A 365 -2.54 -14.92 2.32
CA SER A 365 -1.20 -14.79 2.86
C SER A 365 -0.46 -13.82 1.95
N CYS A 366 0.31 -12.91 2.53
CA CYS A 366 1.13 -11.99 1.75
C CYS A 366 2.04 -12.79 0.79
N PHE A 367 2.73 -13.80 1.30
CA PHE A 367 3.63 -14.62 0.49
C PHE A 367 2.90 -15.42 -0.61
N LYS A 368 1.77 -16.07 -0.30
CA LYS A 368 0.99 -16.84 -1.30
C LYS A 368 0.43 -15.94 -2.40
N CYS A 369 -0.02 -14.74 -2.03
CA CYS A 369 -0.43 -13.72 -3.00
C CYS A 369 0.74 -13.30 -3.89
N HIS A 370 1.86 -12.92 -3.28
CA HIS A 370 3.07 -12.47 -4.00
C HIS A 370 3.70 -13.58 -4.87
N TYR A 371 3.50 -14.86 -4.56
CA TYR A 371 3.92 -15.97 -5.42
C TYR A 371 3.27 -15.94 -6.81
N GLY A 372 2.10 -15.29 -6.92
CA GLY A 372 1.42 -15.05 -8.19
C GLY A 372 2.06 -13.96 -9.05
N ALA A 373 3.07 -13.23 -8.58
CA ALA A 373 3.72 -12.19 -9.35
C ALA A 373 4.46 -12.76 -10.57
N LYS A 374 4.13 -12.23 -11.75
CA LYS A 374 4.68 -12.65 -13.05
C LYS A 374 5.30 -11.48 -13.79
N LEU A 375 6.33 -11.76 -14.58
CA LEU A 375 6.91 -10.78 -15.50
C LEU A 375 5.88 -10.40 -16.58
N PRO A 376 5.93 -9.17 -17.11
CA PRO A 376 5.03 -8.76 -18.19
C PRO A 376 5.23 -9.66 -19.42
N ASN A 377 4.13 -9.94 -20.12
CA ASN A 377 4.12 -10.74 -21.36
C ASN A 377 4.73 -12.16 -21.21
N SER A 378 4.80 -12.71 -20.00
CA SER A 378 5.40 -14.01 -19.70
C SER A 378 4.72 -14.70 -18.50
N ASN A 379 4.84 -16.02 -18.40
CA ASN A 379 4.44 -16.79 -17.21
C ASN A 379 5.60 -16.97 -16.21
N ALA A 380 6.76 -16.39 -16.51
CA ALA A 380 7.93 -16.44 -15.65
C ALA A 380 7.67 -15.72 -14.31
N PRO A 381 8.11 -16.28 -13.17
CA PRO A 381 8.01 -15.61 -11.88
C PRO A 381 8.73 -14.25 -11.87
N ALA A 382 8.11 -13.25 -11.25
CA ALA A 382 8.66 -11.92 -11.05
C ALA A 382 9.38 -11.76 -9.69
N ASP A 383 9.92 -12.86 -9.16
CA ASP A 383 10.60 -12.87 -7.86
C ASP A 383 9.76 -12.19 -6.75
N LEU A 384 8.48 -12.56 -6.67
CA LEU A 384 7.50 -12.03 -5.71
C LEU A 384 7.16 -10.53 -5.83
N SER A 385 7.83 -9.77 -6.69
CA SER A 385 7.54 -8.36 -6.93
C SER A 385 6.41 -8.24 -7.94
N PHE A 386 5.27 -7.69 -7.54
CA PHE A 386 4.25 -7.28 -8.52
C PHE A 386 4.65 -5.99 -9.25
N LEU A 387 5.59 -5.20 -8.71
CA LEU A 387 5.91 -3.88 -9.25
C LEU A 387 6.65 -3.97 -10.58
N ILE A 388 7.52 -4.97 -10.77
CA ILE A 388 8.16 -5.24 -12.07
C ILE A 388 7.17 -5.54 -13.20
N GLY A 389 5.96 -6.00 -12.85
CA GLY A 389 4.88 -6.21 -13.81
C GLY A 389 4.49 -4.94 -14.57
N HIS A 390 4.71 -3.76 -13.98
CA HIS A 390 4.34 -2.47 -14.60
C HIS A 390 5.18 -2.12 -15.83
N ALA A 391 6.25 -2.88 -16.14
CA ALA A 391 7.02 -2.67 -17.36
C ALA A 391 6.19 -3.00 -18.62
N GLU A 392 6.21 -2.09 -19.58
CA GLU A 392 5.53 -2.21 -20.89
C GLU A 392 6.57 -2.34 -22.02
N ASP A 393 6.18 -2.87 -23.17
CA ASP A 393 7.00 -2.97 -24.39
C ASP A 393 6.95 -1.73 -25.29
#